data_AF-A0A3N5Q9M8-F1
#
_entry.id   AF-A0A3N5Q9M8-F1
#
_cell.length_a   1.000
_cell.length_b   1.000
_cell.length_c   1.000
_cell.angle_alpha   90.00
_cell.angle_beta   90.00
_cell.angle_gamma   90.00
#
_symmetry.space_group_name_H-M   'P 1'
#
loop_
_entity.id
_entity.type
_entity.pdbx_description
1 polymer ?
#
loop_
_entity_poly.entity_id
_entity_poly.type
_entity_poly.pdbx_seq_one_letter_code
_entity_poly.pdbx_strand_id
1 'polypeptide(L)'
;MDSLPLHLTKWTDRLAFDIALCLEGSGESLDEIKDRHRIDANHLLVFNRDPVFLKRVETYREEVKEKGLTFRLKARAQAEELLTTSYMLIHDPAVSPAVKADLIKSTVKWAGLEPKNNEEQNASVGGVKIMINLGSSPADMKVIDATPRVIEVDADDIDDADSDEYV
;
A
#
# COMPACT_ATOMS: atom_id res chain seq x y z
N MET A 1 -4.63 -31.24 11.85
CA MET A 1 -4.67 -31.50 13.31
C MET A 1 -5.06 -30.18 13.93
N ASP A 2 -6.36 -29.89 14.02
CA ASP A 2 -6.89 -28.68 14.68
C ASP A 2 -8.26 -29.02 15.27
N SER A 3 -8.25 -29.88 16.28
CA SER A 3 -9.40 -30.14 17.14
C SER A 3 -9.12 -29.52 18.51
N LEU A 4 -9.30 -28.20 18.59
CA LEU A 4 -9.41 -27.49 19.86
C LEU A 4 -10.84 -27.66 20.38
N PRO A 5 -11.04 -27.80 21.70
CA PRO A 5 -12.35 -28.06 22.28
C PRO A 5 -13.19 -26.78 22.23
N LEU A 6 -14.50 -26.93 21.98
CA LEU A 6 -15.55 -25.90 21.90
C LEU A 6 -16.09 -25.57 20.48
N HIS A 7 -16.24 -26.56 19.59
CA HIS A 7 -17.22 -26.44 18.51
C HIS A 7 -18.64 -26.62 19.11
N LEU A 8 -19.22 -25.53 19.62
CA LEU A 8 -20.61 -25.50 20.10
C LEU A 8 -21.62 -25.77 18.96
N THR A 9 -21.17 -25.57 17.71
CA THR A 9 -21.96 -25.77 16.49
C THR A 9 -21.35 -26.90 15.65
N LYS A 10 -22.19 -27.60 14.88
CA LYS A 10 -21.80 -28.75 14.03
C LYS A 10 -21.06 -28.34 12.74
N TRP A 11 -20.80 -27.05 12.56
CA TRP A 11 -20.28 -26.43 11.35
C TRP A 11 -19.20 -25.40 11.71
N THR A 12 -18.31 -25.12 10.77
CA THR A 12 -17.21 -24.16 10.96
C THR A 12 -17.58 -22.79 10.38
N ASP A 13 -17.13 -21.70 11.00
CA ASP A 13 -17.34 -20.34 10.49
C ASP A 13 -16.82 -20.17 9.05
N ARG A 14 -15.75 -20.90 8.71
CA ARG A 14 -15.19 -20.95 7.35
C ARG A 14 -16.18 -21.53 6.34
N LEU A 15 -16.94 -22.57 6.70
CA LEU A 15 -17.97 -23.13 5.83
C LEU A 15 -19.09 -22.10 5.57
N ALA A 16 -19.54 -21.39 6.60
CA ALA A 16 -20.55 -20.34 6.44
C ALA A 16 -20.08 -19.21 5.51
N PHE A 17 -18.80 -18.83 5.62
CA PHE A 17 -18.19 -17.83 4.74
C PHE A 17 -18.07 -18.31 3.28
N ASP A 18 -17.60 -19.54 3.06
CA ASP A 18 -17.46 -20.12 1.71
C ASP A 18 -18.82 -20.29 1.01
N ILE A 19 -19.87 -20.64 1.76
CA ILE A 19 -21.24 -20.68 1.22
C ILE A 19 -21.76 -19.28 0.91
N ALA A 20 -21.50 -18.28 1.76
CA ALA A 20 -21.87 -16.90 1.49
C ALA A 20 -21.22 -16.38 0.19
N LEU A 21 -19.95 -16.70 -0.02
CA LEU A 21 -19.20 -16.43 -1.25
C LEU A 21 -19.82 -17.11 -2.48
N CYS A 22 -20.11 -18.42 -2.37
CA CYS A 22 -20.78 -19.17 -3.43
C CYS A 22 -22.14 -18.58 -3.81
N LEU A 23 -22.94 -18.14 -2.83
CA LEU A 23 -24.26 -17.54 -3.06
C LEU A 23 -24.19 -16.15 -3.72
N GLU A 24 -23.14 -15.37 -3.45
CA GLU A 24 -22.87 -14.09 -4.11
C GLU A 24 -22.26 -14.23 -5.51
N GLY A 25 -22.19 -15.46 -6.06
CA GLY A 25 -21.61 -15.73 -7.38
C GLY A 25 -20.11 -15.47 -7.44
N SER A 26 -19.43 -15.54 -6.29
CA SER A 26 -18.00 -15.31 -6.18
C SER A 26 -17.38 -16.26 -5.18
N GLY A 27 -16.81 -17.34 -5.67
CA GLY A 27 -16.15 -18.35 -4.86
C GLY A 27 -16.01 -19.63 -5.67
N GLU A 28 -15.64 -20.68 -4.97
CA GLU A 28 -15.62 -22.03 -5.51
C GLU A 28 -17.04 -22.57 -5.68
N SER A 29 -17.18 -23.54 -6.58
CA SER A 29 -18.43 -24.25 -6.78
C SER A 29 -18.84 -24.99 -5.52
N LEU A 30 -20.15 -25.26 -5.38
CA LEU A 30 -20.66 -26.00 -4.23
C LEU A 30 -20.00 -27.38 -4.07
N ASP A 31 -19.56 -28.00 -5.17
CA ASP A 31 -18.89 -29.30 -5.15
C ASP A 31 -17.45 -29.21 -4.62
N GLU A 32 -16.70 -28.16 -5.00
CA GLU A 32 -15.37 -27.90 -4.44
C GLU A 32 -15.42 -27.55 -2.95
N ILE A 33 -16.46 -26.82 -2.51
CA ILE A 33 -16.69 -26.53 -1.09
C ILE A 33 -16.97 -27.82 -0.31
N LYS A 34 -17.78 -28.73 -0.87
CA LYS A 34 -18.03 -30.06 -0.27
C LYS A 34 -16.73 -30.85 -0.11
N ASP A 35 -15.91 -30.88 -1.14
CA ASP A 35 -14.62 -31.60 -1.14
C ASP A 35 -13.66 -31.01 -0.11
N ARG A 36 -13.56 -29.68 -0.05
CA ARG A 36 -12.69 -28.95 0.91
C ARG A 36 -13.07 -29.21 2.36
N HIS A 37 -14.36 -29.08 2.67
CA HIS A 37 -14.86 -29.22 4.04
C HIS A 37 -15.19 -30.67 4.41
N ARG A 38 -15.01 -31.61 3.46
CA ARG A 38 -15.36 -33.04 3.60
C ARG A 38 -16.80 -33.22 4.08
N ILE A 39 -17.70 -32.41 3.52
CA ILE A 39 -19.14 -32.44 3.82
C ILE A 39 -19.91 -33.02 2.65
N ASP A 40 -21.04 -33.65 2.96
CA ASP A 40 -21.93 -34.25 1.98
C ASP A 40 -23.19 -33.38 1.83
N ALA A 41 -23.95 -33.56 0.74
CA ALA A 41 -25.20 -32.86 0.51
C ALA A 41 -26.20 -33.03 1.67
N ASN A 42 -26.18 -34.19 2.33
CA ASN A 42 -26.99 -34.46 3.52
C ASN A 42 -26.61 -33.58 4.71
N HIS A 43 -25.32 -33.26 4.88
CA HIS A 43 -24.85 -32.36 5.93
C HIS A 43 -25.30 -30.92 5.69
N LEU A 44 -25.27 -30.46 4.44
CA LEU A 44 -25.79 -29.14 4.05
C LEU A 44 -27.29 -28.99 4.36
N LEU A 45 -28.09 -30.04 4.13
CA LEU A 45 -29.52 -30.04 4.49
C LEU A 45 -29.74 -29.90 5.99
N VAL A 46 -28.87 -30.50 6.81
CA VAL A 46 -28.92 -30.36 8.28
C VAL A 46 -28.54 -28.94 8.70
N PHE A 47 -27.53 -28.34 8.07
CA PHE A 47 -27.10 -26.96 8.37
C PHE A 47 -28.12 -25.91 7.90
N ASN A 48 -28.83 -26.15 6.80
CA ASN A 48 -29.91 -25.26 6.34
C ASN A 48 -31.09 -25.20 7.32
N ARG A 49 -31.27 -26.23 8.17
CA ARG A 49 -32.27 -26.21 9.25
C ARG A 49 -31.81 -25.49 10.51
N ASP A 50 -30.53 -25.11 10.60
CA ASP A 50 -29.98 -24.41 11.75
C ASP A 50 -30.09 -22.87 11.56
N PRO A 51 -30.89 -22.17 12.38
CA PRO A 51 -31.06 -20.73 12.26
C PRO A 51 -29.77 -19.94 12.55
N VAL A 52 -28.85 -20.49 13.35
CA VAL A 52 -27.56 -19.83 13.66
C VAL A 52 -26.67 -19.83 12.43
N PHE A 53 -26.66 -20.94 11.67
CA PHE A 53 -25.93 -21.06 10.42
C PHE A 53 -26.42 -20.06 9.38
N LEU A 54 -27.74 -20.00 9.16
CA LEU A 54 -28.35 -19.07 8.21
C LEU A 54 -28.03 -17.61 8.53
N LYS A 55 -28.15 -17.22 9.81
CA LYS A 55 -27.82 -15.86 10.25
C LYS A 55 -26.34 -15.53 10.01
N ARG A 56 -25.44 -16.48 10.27
CA ARG A 56 -24.00 -16.30 10.05
C ARG A 56 -23.65 -16.14 8.56
N VAL A 57 -24.24 -16.97 7.70
CA VAL A 57 -24.10 -16.86 6.23
C VAL A 57 -24.61 -15.50 5.75
N GLU A 58 -25.75 -15.03 6.26
CA GLU A 58 -26.30 -13.72 5.91
C GLU A 58 -25.40 -12.55 6.33
N THR A 59 -24.85 -12.57 7.55
CA THR A 59 -23.87 -11.57 7.98
C THR A 59 -22.65 -11.55 7.07
N TYR A 60 -22.10 -12.72 6.72
CA TYR A 60 -20.97 -12.77 5.79
C TYR A 60 -21.34 -12.30 4.39
N ARG A 61 -22.57 -12.54 3.95
CA ARG A 61 -23.08 -12.06 2.67
C ARG A 61 -23.14 -10.52 2.64
N GLU A 62 -23.65 -9.91 3.70
CA GLU A 62 -23.67 -8.46 3.87
C GLU A 62 -22.25 -7.88 3.89
N GLU A 63 -21.34 -8.49 4.64
CA GLU A 63 -19.93 -8.06 4.68
C GLU A 63 -19.25 -8.17 3.31
N VAL A 64 -19.50 -9.24 2.56
CA VAL A 64 -18.96 -9.43 1.21
C VAL A 64 -19.48 -8.35 0.25
N LYS A 65 -20.77 -8.01 0.37
CA LYS A 65 -21.44 -6.99 -0.43
C LYS A 65 -20.99 -5.58 -0.09
N GLU A 66 -20.94 -5.22 1.20
CA GLU A 66 -20.52 -3.90 1.68
C GLU A 66 -19.03 -3.65 1.46
N LYS A 67 -18.17 -4.62 1.80
CA LYS A 67 -16.71 -4.46 1.67
C LYS A 67 -16.24 -4.65 0.23
N GLY A 68 -17.14 -5.09 -0.67
CA GLY A 68 -16.83 -5.38 -2.07
C GLY A 68 -15.68 -6.38 -2.21
N LEU A 69 -15.54 -7.29 -1.24
CA LEU A 69 -14.36 -8.16 -1.12
C LEU A 69 -14.15 -9.00 -2.38
N THR A 70 -15.26 -9.45 -2.97
CA THR A 70 -15.31 -10.26 -4.19
C THR A 70 -14.94 -9.45 -5.44
N PHE A 71 -15.42 -8.21 -5.55
CA PHE A 71 -15.03 -7.30 -6.63
C PHE A 71 -13.56 -6.92 -6.54
N ARG A 72 -13.06 -6.56 -5.35
CA ARG A 72 -11.64 -6.20 -5.14
C ARG A 72 -10.72 -7.38 -5.40
N LEU A 73 -11.12 -8.59 -5.00
CA LEU A 73 -10.34 -9.81 -5.26
C LEU A 73 -10.31 -10.15 -6.75
N LYS A 74 -11.46 -10.09 -7.44
CA LYS A 74 -11.53 -10.30 -8.90
C LYS A 74 -10.76 -9.21 -9.66
N ALA A 75 -10.91 -7.94 -9.28
CA ALA A 75 -10.17 -6.84 -9.88
C ALA A 75 -8.66 -6.96 -9.67
N ARG A 76 -8.22 -7.46 -8.50
CA ARG A 76 -6.81 -7.77 -8.25
C ARG A 76 -6.30 -8.90 -9.13
N ALA A 77 -7.03 -10.02 -9.19
CA ALA A 77 -6.67 -11.13 -10.07
C ALA A 77 -6.63 -10.71 -11.55
N GLN A 78 -7.60 -9.90 -11.99
CA GLN A 78 -7.62 -9.33 -13.35
C GLN A 78 -6.46 -8.37 -13.59
N ALA A 79 -6.12 -7.53 -12.61
CA ALA A 79 -4.97 -6.63 -12.71
C ALA A 79 -3.65 -7.40 -12.81
N GLU A 80 -3.50 -8.52 -12.12
CA GLU A 80 -2.31 -9.38 -12.19
C GLU A 80 -2.16 -10.02 -13.58
N GLU A 81 -3.24 -10.53 -14.16
CA GLU A 81 -3.24 -11.06 -15.53
C GLU A 81 -2.93 -9.96 -16.56
N LEU A 82 -3.57 -8.79 -16.41
CA LEU A 82 -3.36 -7.63 -17.28
C LEU A 82 -1.92 -7.13 -17.23
N LEU A 83 -1.24 -7.21 -16.08
CA LEU A 83 0.16 -6.83 -15.94
C LEU A 83 1.08 -7.69 -16.83
N THR A 84 0.77 -8.99 -16.95
CA THR A 84 1.51 -9.92 -17.82
C THR A 84 1.31 -9.56 -19.29
N THR A 85 0.08 -9.26 -19.70
CA THR A 85 -0.21 -8.78 -21.06
C THR A 85 0.50 -7.45 -21.34
N SER A 86 0.49 -6.53 -20.37
CA SER A 86 1.18 -5.22 -20.46
C SER A 86 2.66 -5.40 -20.75
N TYR A 87 3.32 -6.34 -20.06
CA TYR A 87 4.72 -6.66 -20.29
C TYR A 87 4.98 -7.14 -21.72
N MET A 88 4.15 -8.04 -22.25
CA MET A 88 4.28 -8.52 -23.62
C MET A 88 4.08 -7.40 -24.66
N LEU A 89 3.09 -6.52 -24.43
CA LEU A 89 2.75 -5.42 -25.32
C LEU A 89 3.86 -4.36 -25.43
N ILE A 90 4.61 -4.11 -24.35
CA ILE A 90 5.74 -3.17 -24.36
C ILE A 90 6.87 -3.66 -25.26
N HIS A 91 7.08 -4.98 -25.34
CA HIS A 91 8.15 -5.60 -26.13
C HIS A 91 7.77 -5.84 -27.60
N ASP A 92 6.48 -5.80 -27.94
CA ASP A 92 6.00 -5.97 -29.31
C ASP A 92 6.32 -4.73 -30.19
N PRO A 93 7.07 -4.86 -31.30
CA PRO A 93 7.37 -3.74 -32.20
C PRO A 93 6.16 -3.17 -32.94
N ALA A 94 5.01 -3.88 -33.00
CA ALA A 94 3.80 -3.43 -33.70
C ALA A 94 2.99 -2.39 -32.90
N VAL A 95 3.24 -2.25 -31.60
CA VAL A 95 2.51 -1.32 -30.72
C VAL A 95 3.08 0.09 -30.83
N SER A 96 2.19 1.09 -30.90
CA SER A 96 2.61 2.49 -30.98
C SER A 96 3.49 2.92 -29.78
N PRO A 97 4.52 3.74 -30.00
CA PRO A 97 5.39 4.21 -28.91
C PRO A 97 4.64 4.96 -27.79
N ALA A 98 3.55 5.65 -28.11
CA ALA A 98 2.73 6.36 -27.12
C ALA A 98 2.08 5.39 -26.12
N VAL A 99 1.49 4.31 -26.61
CA VAL A 99 0.86 3.28 -25.76
C VAL A 99 1.90 2.57 -24.89
N LYS A 100 3.11 2.34 -25.41
CA LYS A 100 4.23 1.79 -24.61
C LYS A 100 4.62 2.73 -23.47
N ALA A 101 4.76 4.01 -23.75
CA ALA A 101 5.09 5.02 -22.74
C ALA A 101 4.01 5.07 -21.63
N ASP A 102 2.73 4.99 -21.99
CA ASP A 102 1.62 5.00 -21.02
C ASP A 102 1.60 3.75 -20.12
N LEU A 103 1.85 2.57 -20.69
CA LEU A 103 1.95 1.32 -19.92
C LEU A 103 3.16 1.33 -18.98
N ILE A 104 4.32 1.80 -19.44
CA ILE A 104 5.53 1.93 -18.62
C ILE A 104 5.29 2.94 -17.48
N LYS A 105 4.74 4.12 -17.79
CA LYS A 105 4.44 5.16 -16.79
C LYS A 105 3.46 4.64 -15.72
N SER A 106 2.41 3.95 -16.15
CA SER A 106 1.43 3.36 -15.22
C SER A 106 2.06 2.31 -14.32
N THR A 107 2.97 1.48 -14.86
CA THR A 107 3.69 0.45 -14.09
C THR A 107 4.65 1.07 -13.06
N VAL A 108 5.40 2.11 -13.44
CA VAL A 108 6.29 2.87 -12.54
C VAL A 108 5.52 3.52 -11.40
N LYS A 109 4.33 4.08 -11.69
CA LYS A 109 3.41 4.64 -10.69
C LYS A 109 2.90 3.58 -9.71
N TRP A 110 2.45 2.41 -10.19
CA TRP A 110 2.00 1.32 -9.32
C TRP A 110 3.13 0.73 -8.48
N ALA A 111 4.36 0.72 -8.99
CA ALA A 111 5.55 0.28 -8.26
C ALA A 111 6.06 1.32 -7.24
N GLY A 112 5.49 2.53 -7.22
CA GLY A 112 5.95 3.61 -6.32
C GLY A 112 7.35 4.11 -6.65
N LEU A 113 7.79 3.95 -7.90
CA LEU A 113 9.12 4.35 -8.40
C LEU A 113 9.12 5.77 -8.98
N GLU A 114 8.00 6.48 -8.93
CA GLU A 114 7.97 7.91 -9.26
C GLU A 114 8.84 8.66 -8.22
N PRO A 115 9.73 9.57 -8.67
CA PRO A 115 10.47 10.41 -7.75
C PRO A 115 9.46 11.15 -6.89
N LYS A 116 9.55 10.99 -5.57
CA LYS A 116 8.76 11.80 -4.64
C LYS A 116 9.09 13.25 -4.97
N ASN A 117 8.09 14.02 -5.40
CA ASN A 117 8.27 15.46 -5.57
C ASN A 117 8.86 15.99 -4.26
N ASN A 118 10.11 16.44 -4.34
CA ASN A 118 10.89 16.96 -3.23
C ASN A 118 10.40 18.39 -2.89
N GLU A 119 9.09 18.58 -2.80
CA GLU A 119 8.47 19.87 -2.45
C GLU A 119 8.60 20.17 -0.95
N GLU A 120 9.09 19.22 -0.13
CA GLU A 120 9.36 19.42 1.29
C GLU A 120 10.85 19.71 1.61
N GLN A 121 11.75 19.76 0.62
CA GLN A 121 13.19 19.95 0.85
C GLN A 121 13.73 21.38 0.62
N ASN A 122 12.86 22.40 0.63
CA ASN A 122 13.27 23.81 0.64
C ASN A 122 13.03 24.53 1.99
N ALA A 123 12.78 23.80 3.07
CA ALA A 123 12.54 24.38 4.40
C ALA A 123 13.73 24.29 5.37
N SER A 124 14.97 24.17 4.87
CA SER A 124 16.14 24.18 5.77
C SER A 124 17.42 24.70 5.10
N VAL A 125 17.35 25.87 4.47
CA VAL A 125 18.55 26.72 4.35
C VAL A 125 18.63 27.54 5.63
N GLY A 126 19.62 27.21 6.45
CA GLY A 126 19.74 27.63 7.85
C GLY A 126 19.88 29.13 8.05
N GLY A 127 18.76 29.80 8.31
CA GLY A 127 18.72 31.09 9.00
C GLY A 127 18.69 30.87 10.51
N VAL A 128 19.75 31.25 11.22
CA VAL A 128 19.77 31.20 12.68
C VAL A 128 18.93 32.38 13.21
N LYS A 129 17.72 32.09 13.71
CA LYS A 129 16.87 33.09 14.37
C LYS A 129 17.24 33.19 15.85
N ILE A 130 18.07 34.17 16.22
CA ILE A 130 18.41 34.43 17.62
C ILE A 130 17.37 35.38 18.21
N MET A 131 16.65 34.92 19.25
CA MET A 131 15.71 35.74 20.01
C MET A 131 16.36 36.17 21.33
N ILE A 132 16.79 37.43 21.40
CA ILE A 132 17.41 38.00 22.61
C ILE A 132 16.38 38.88 23.32
N ASN A 133 16.03 38.52 24.56
CA ASN A 133 15.12 39.30 25.39
C ASN A 133 15.93 40.25 26.28
N LEU A 134 15.86 41.56 26.03
CA LEU A 134 16.69 42.59 26.70
C LEU A 134 15.93 43.44 27.72
N GLY A 135 14.69 43.08 28.11
CA GLY A 135 13.90 43.88 29.04
C GLY A 135 12.81 43.08 29.76
N SER A 136 12.27 43.66 30.84
CA SER A 136 11.23 43.06 31.68
C SER A 136 9.81 43.30 31.16
N SER A 137 9.64 43.96 30.01
CA SER A 137 8.35 44.27 29.41
C SER A 137 8.31 43.82 27.95
N PRO A 138 7.22 43.16 27.50
CA PRO A 138 7.09 42.62 26.13
C PRO A 138 7.06 43.67 25.01
N ALA A 139 7.03 44.97 25.35
CA ALA A 139 7.04 46.08 24.39
C ALA A 139 8.44 46.38 23.81
N ASP A 140 9.51 45.91 24.44
CA ASP A 140 10.90 46.17 24.00
C ASP A 140 11.47 45.06 23.09
N MET A 141 10.62 44.18 22.58
CA MET A 141 11.03 43.06 21.72
C MET A 141 11.48 43.56 20.34
N LYS A 142 12.78 43.55 20.07
CA LYS A 142 13.36 43.89 18.77
C LYS A 142 13.75 42.63 18.01
N VAL A 143 13.12 42.39 16.86
CA VAL A 143 13.52 41.32 15.93
C VAL A 143 14.56 41.89 14.98
N ILE A 144 15.73 41.27 14.92
CA ILE A 144 16.79 41.62 13.98
C ILE A 144 16.88 40.49 12.96
N ASP A 145 16.52 40.77 11.71
CA ASP A 145 16.81 39.89 10.58
C ASP A 145 18.22 40.22 10.06
N ALA A 146 19.16 39.32 10.33
CA ALA A 146 20.50 39.38 9.77
C ALA A 146 20.58 38.42 8.59
N THR A 147 20.83 38.96 7.39
CA THR A 147 21.14 38.14 6.22
C THR A 147 22.61 37.71 6.30
N PRO A 148 22.93 36.41 6.23
CA PRO A 148 24.30 35.95 6.18
C PRO A 148 24.92 36.42 4.85
N ARG A 149 26.02 37.17 4.93
CA ARG A 149 26.83 37.48 3.75
C ARG A 149 27.80 36.32 3.56
N VAL A 150 27.71 35.63 2.42
CA VAL A 150 28.68 34.62 2.03
C VAL A 150 30.01 35.34 1.78
N ILE A 151 31.03 34.97 2.54
CA ILE A 151 32.41 35.35 2.24
C ILE A 151 32.93 34.22 1.34
N GLU A 152 33.02 34.49 0.05
CA GLU A 152 33.71 33.60 -0.88
C GLU A 152 35.20 33.67 -0.51
N VAL A 153 35.72 32.57 0.03
CA VAL A 153 37.16 32.38 0.18
C VAL A 153 37.59 31.74 -1.14
N ASP A 154 38.21 32.51 -2.01
CA ASP A 154 38.77 32.01 -3.26
C ASP A 154 39.77 30.90 -2.92
N ALA A 155 39.52 29.69 -3.43
CA ALA A 155 40.32 28.49 -3.15
C ALA A 155 41.62 28.43 -3.97
N ASP A 156 42.00 29.54 -4.61
CA ASP A 156 43.15 29.62 -5.52
C ASP A 156 44.42 30.18 -4.85
N ASP A 157 44.39 30.52 -3.55
CA ASP A 157 45.54 31.05 -2.79
C ASP A 157 46.27 29.99 -1.92
N ILE A 158 46.10 28.69 -2.19
CA ILE A 158 47.02 27.67 -1.67
C ILE A 158 48.17 27.54 -2.68
N ASP A 159 48.99 28.59 -2.74
CA ASP A 159 50.27 28.59 -3.43
C ASP A 159 51.25 27.67 -2.70
N ASP A 160 51.95 26.88 -3.52
CA ASP A 160 53.14 26.09 -3.25
C ASP A 160 54.02 26.62 -2.09
N ALA A 161 54.10 25.87 -0.99
CA ALA A 161 55.24 25.95 -0.08
C ALA A 161 55.49 24.62 0.64
N ASP A 162 56.72 24.15 0.50
CA ASP A 162 57.43 23.16 1.33
C ASP A 162 57.09 21.68 1.14
N SER A 163 57.54 21.16 -0.01
CA SER A 163 58.11 19.81 -0.08
C SER A 163 59.61 19.89 -0.33
N ASP A 164 60.37 20.42 0.64
CA ASP A 164 61.81 20.17 0.73
C ASP A 164 62.21 19.88 2.19
N GLU A 165 62.97 18.79 2.33
CA GLU A 165 63.97 18.52 3.36
C GLU A 165 63.52 18.21 4.80
N TYR A 166 63.56 16.92 5.15
CA TYR A 166 64.22 16.49 6.40
C TYR A 166 65.01 15.19 6.18
N VAL A 167 66.32 15.37 6.33
CA VAL A 167 67.45 14.43 6.53
C VAL A 167 67.10 13.05 7.09
#